data_AF-A0A078B9F2-F1
#
_entry.id   AF-A0A078B9F2-F1
#
_cell.length_a   1.000
_cell.length_b   1.000
_cell.length_c   1.000
_cell.angle_alpha   90.00
_cell.angle_beta   90.00
_cell.angle_gamma   90.00
#
_symmetry.space_group_name_H-M   'P 1'
#
loop_
_entity.id
_entity.type
_entity.pdbx_description
1 polymer ?
#
loop_
_entity_poly.entity_id
_entity_poly.type
_entity_poly.pdbx_seq_one_letter_code
_entity_poly.pdbx_strand_id
1 'polypeptide(L)'
;MSDQDVALMLQTIETQRIQVDSLTSDVQKIQSSMDLFRQENEILEKRLAYAKRRAEQAKGMYIHPNIQVALNNEEVKNEDSIVEQIDGEQSLRDQEMEDLSQNDKDMSSIFQQKMVPTTFAFYYYYAVGMDTPVYIMGEFNKWEPAIMERVADQIAIYKTQVLSGYKYRFNFSVGGSFATDSQQSEEPDQNGQNVNFKYVVKLQDNDPNGEYKIDPQILKKLPLFVHSELKNIREQELKKIQLDDAELQETTAKVTNEVLQNLQNEDDDVKIQILSLFLRRNRYVLTKLESLRKIRKFSEASANSEVFQQTTEQISNLEDEHLKIIKAIKFLIRGRIAKSINQGEYYYINSFRGDANELVLRRVYDNFGILLNDNQASEFNVVNTNESYFLESFQVLSKEDERQFRNDLINNKAHILLVRFNVNIIDYGYYQQKDCQPVELQPQLPIDQYSYSIEQSNQFVYAVTRGEYGDVKHEAYRVGEEAGNAQDRNIHFYTNEIASNILNIFHIHLDDSSEQVTFETQYLQENQSTQDFIEFSGSNVNYKILVKNQRIHGLLYQKGSEPAKELRFYEYRFNKGTFANVDYSNKLEYSPENLIAQVVEIPIGILFNYNTTPMDFVHQDACIKVLEVMWM
;
A
#
# COMPACT_ATOMS: atom_id res chain seq x y z
N MET A 1 -75.59 35.91 24.16
CA MET A 1 -74.52 35.26 24.94
C MET A 1 -74.50 35.91 26.30
N SER A 2 -74.41 35.10 27.34
CA SER A 2 -74.08 35.53 28.70
C SER A 2 -72.58 35.86 28.81
N ASP A 3 -72.18 36.58 29.85
CA ASP A 3 -70.77 36.87 30.11
C ASP A 3 -69.95 35.58 30.37
N GLN A 4 -70.60 34.51 30.86
CA GLN A 4 -70.00 33.17 30.97
C GLN A 4 -69.70 32.54 29.59
N ASP A 5 -70.60 32.69 28.62
CA ASP A 5 -70.36 32.20 27.25
C ASP A 5 -69.18 32.94 26.60
N VAL A 6 -69.06 34.25 26.85
CA VAL A 6 -67.93 35.06 26.37
C VAL A 6 -66.62 34.61 27.02
N ALA A 7 -66.60 34.42 28.35
CA ALA A 7 -65.41 33.98 29.08
C ALA A 7 -64.94 32.58 28.62
N LEU A 8 -65.87 31.63 28.45
CA LEU A 8 -65.56 30.28 27.97
C LEU A 8 -65.01 30.30 26.53
N MET A 9 -65.58 31.15 25.67
CA MET A 9 -65.12 31.33 24.30
C MET A 9 -63.70 31.93 24.25
N LEU A 10 -63.41 32.95 25.06
CA LEU A 10 -62.06 33.53 25.16
C LEU A 10 -61.03 32.52 25.69
N GLN A 11 -61.37 31.72 26.70
CA GLN A 11 -60.50 30.65 27.21
C GLN A 11 -60.23 29.58 26.14
N THR A 12 -61.24 29.24 25.34
CA THR A 12 -61.11 28.28 24.22
C THR A 12 -60.19 28.85 23.13
N ILE A 13 -60.36 30.13 22.78
CA ILE A 13 -59.50 30.82 21.79
C ILE A 13 -58.04 30.85 22.26
N GLU A 14 -57.77 31.18 23.52
CA GLU A 14 -56.38 31.22 24.03
C GLU A 14 -55.76 29.82 24.10
N THR A 15 -56.55 28.80 24.44
CA THR A 15 -56.09 27.39 24.41
C THR A 15 -55.74 26.95 22.98
N GLN A 16 -56.58 27.29 22.00
CA GLN A 16 -56.32 27.02 20.58
C GLN A 16 -55.10 27.79 20.07
N ARG A 17 -54.91 29.04 20.50
CA ARG A 17 -53.73 29.85 20.15
C ARG A 17 -52.44 29.19 20.65
N ILE A 18 -52.39 28.76 21.91
CA ILE A 18 -51.23 28.05 22.48
C ILE A 18 -50.93 26.75 21.71
N GLN A 19 -51.96 26.02 21.27
CA GLN A 19 -51.79 24.83 20.43
C GLN A 19 -51.22 25.16 19.04
N VAL A 20 -51.67 26.26 18.41
CA VAL A 20 -51.14 26.73 17.12
C VAL A 20 -49.71 27.24 17.24
N ASP A 21 -49.38 27.97 18.31
CA ASP A 21 -48.02 28.45 18.59
C ASP A 21 -47.06 27.26 18.79
N SER A 22 -47.47 26.22 19.53
CA SER A 22 -46.70 24.97 19.69
C SER A 22 -46.49 24.26 18.36
N LEU A 23 -47.56 24.05 17.57
CA LEU A 23 -47.47 23.38 16.27
C LEU A 23 -46.57 24.16 15.30
N THR A 24 -46.59 25.49 15.36
CA THR A 24 -45.73 26.34 14.52
C THR A 24 -44.26 26.21 14.91
N SER A 25 -43.95 26.12 16.21
CA SER A 25 -42.59 25.82 16.70
C SER A 25 -42.10 24.45 16.25
N ASP A 26 -42.94 23.42 16.31
CA ASP A 26 -42.56 22.07 15.89
C ASP A 26 -42.41 21.95 14.37
N VAL A 27 -43.24 22.64 13.59
CA VAL A 27 -43.06 22.77 12.13
C VAL A 27 -41.74 23.46 11.80
N GLN A 28 -41.37 24.53 12.52
CA GLN A 28 -40.06 25.19 12.33
C GLN A 28 -38.89 24.25 12.63
N LYS A 29 -38.93 23.48 13.73
CA LYS A 29 -37.89 22.49 14.05
C LYS A 29 -37.77 21.42 12.96
N ILE A 30 -38.90 20.87 12.50
CA ILE A 30 -38.93 19.90 11.40
C ILE A 30 -38.32 20.48 10.13
N GLN A 31 -38.61 21.74 9.83
CA GLN A 31 -38.09 22.41 8.64
C GLN A 31 -36.58 22.64 8.72
N SER A 32 -36.05 23.10 9.87
CA SER A 32 -34.61 23.19 10.10
C SER A 32 -33.91 21.82 10.02
N SER A 33 -34.53 20.75 10.54
CA SER A 33 -34.00 19.38 10.40
C SER A 33 -34.02 18.89 8.94
N MET A 34 -35.07 19.22 8.17
CA MET A 34 -35.13 18.91 6.74
C MET A 34 -34.04 19.63 5.95
N ASP A 35 -33.77 20.90 6.26
CA ASP A 35 -32.72 21.66 5.59
C ASP A 35 -31.31 21.13 5.93
N LEU A 36 -31.08 20.70 7.18
CA LEU A 36 -29.84 20.00 7.57
C LEU A 36 -29.68 18.68 6.80
N PHE A 37 -30.69 17.81 6.78
CA PHE A 37 -30.64 16.55 6.02
C PHE A 37 -30.51 16.76 4.51
N ARG A 38 -30.94 17.92 3.99
CA ARG A 38 -30.75 18.30 2.59
C ARG A 38 -29.29 18.66 2.30
N GLN A 39 -28.64 19.39 3.20
CA GLN A 39 -27.20 19.68 3.12
C GLN A 39 -26.36 18.41 3.26
N GLU A 40 -26.67 17.53 4.22
CA GLU A 40 -25.98 16.24 4.37
C GLU A 40 -26.13 15.36 3.13
N ASN A 41 -27.34 15.28 2.55
CA ASN A 41 -27.54 14.57 1.28
C ASN A 41 -26.73 15.18 0.13
N GLU A 42 -26.64 16.51 0.02
CA GLU A 42 -25.83 17.15 -1.02
C GLU A 42 -24.32 16.82 -0.87
N ILE A 43 -23.82 16.76 0.38
CA ILE A 43 -22.46 16.33 0.68
C ILE A 43 -22.26 14.85 0.33
N LEU A 44 -23.22 13.99 0.66
CA LEU A 44 -23.18 12.56 0.34
C LEU A 44 -23.27 12.29 -1.17
N GLU A 45 -24.08 13.05 -1.91
CA GLU A 45 -24.14 12.98 -3.38
C GLU A 45 -22.82 13.40 -4.02
N LYS A 46 -22.18 14.47 -3.54
CA LYS A 46 -20.83 14.89 -3.96
C LYS A 46 -19.79 13.80 -3.68
N ARG A 47 -19.80 13.21 -2.48
CA ARG A 47 -18.90 12.09 -2.12
C ARG A 47 -19.15 10.84 -2.95
N LEU A 48 -20.42 10.50 -3.23
CA LEU A 48 -20.81 9.38 -4.08
C LEU A 48 -20.38 9.60 -5.54
N ALA A 49 -20.52 10.82 -6.07
CA ALA A 49 -20.08 11.18 -7.41
C ALA A 49 -18.54 11.08 -7.54
N TYR A 50 -17.79 11.56 -6.54
CA TYR A 50 -16.34 11.39 -6.47
C TYR A 50 -15.94 9.90 -6.42
N ALA A 51 -16.57 9.11 -5.55
CA ALA A 51 -16.32 7.67 -5.44
C ALA A 51 -16.64 6.92 -6.73
N LYS A 52 -17.72 7.29 -7.44
CA LYS A 52 -18.06 6.74 -8.77
C LYS A 52 -17.01 7.08 -9.83
N ARG A 53 -16.57 8.34 -9.94
CA ARG A 53 -15.48 8.73 -10.87
C ARG A 53 -14.21 7.94 -10.58
N ARG A 54 -13.82 7.81 -9.30
CA ARG A 54 -12.65 7.04 -8.89
C ARG A 54 -12.77 5.54 -9.21
N ALA A 55 -13.97 4.97 -9.07
CA ALA A 55 -14.26 3.58 -9.46
C ALA A 55 -14.31 3.38 -10.98
N GLU A 56 -14.74 4.40 -11.75
CA GLU A 56 -14.72 4.38 -13.21
C GLU A 56 -13.29 4.56 -13.76
N GLN A 57 -12.47 5.42 -13.16
CA GLN A 57 -11.02 5.52 -13.42
C GLN A 57 -10.32 4.19 -13.12
N ALA A 58 -10.62 3.54 -11.98
CA ALA A 58 -10.08 2.22 -11.64
C ALA A 58 -10.53 1.10 -12.62
N LYS A 59 -11.70 1.23 -13.25
CA LYS A 59 -12.13 0.35 -14.35
C LYS A 59 -11.48 0.71 -15.70
N GLY A 60 -11.15 1.98 -15.92
CA GLY A 60 -10.44 2.47 -17.10
C GLY A 60 -8.99 1.99 -17.20
N MET A 61 -8.35 1.69 -16.06
CA MET A 61 -6.97 1.15 -16.01
C MET A 61 -6.77 -0.21 -16.70
N TYR A 62 -7.83 -0.86 -17.20
CA TYR A 62 -7.73 -2.09 -18.00
C TYR A 62 -7.80 -1.89 -19.53
N ILE A 63 -7.87 -0.65 -20.06
CA ILE A 63 -7.93 -0.41 -21.52
C ILE A 63 -7.01 0.74 -21.98
N HIS A 64 -5.87 0.34 -22.56
CA HIS A 64 -4.93 1.07 -23.45
C HIS A 64 -4.21 2.36 -22.96
N PRO A 65 -2.89 2.55 -23.26
CA PRO A 65 -2.07 3.58 -22.57
C PRO A 65 -1.99 4.97 -23.25
N ASN A 66 -2.62 5.19 -24.42
CA ASN A 66 -2.18 6.26 -25.34
C ASN A 66 -2.87 7.64 -25.21
N ILE A 67 -3.63 7.92 -24.14
CA ILE A 67 -4.28 9.24 -23.93
C ILE A 67 -4.19 9.68 -22.47
N GLN A 68 -3.01 10.12 -22.02
CA GLN A 68 -2.81 10.63 -20.64
C GLN A 68 -2.04 11.96 -20.51
N VAL A 69 -1.49 12.50 -21.59
CA VAL A 69 -0.63 13.72 -21.51
C VAL A 69 -1.44 15.03 -21.40
N ALA A 70 -2.73 15.04 -21.74
CA ALA A 70 -3.55 16.25 -21.78
C ALA A 70 -4.33 16.57 -20.49
N LEU A 71 -4.63 15.58 -19.64
CA LEU A 71 -5.51 15.76 -18.48
C LEU A 71 -4.78 16.27 -17.23
N ASN A 72 -3.52 15.88 -17.02
CA ASN A 72 -2.77 16.21 -15.81
C ASN A 72 -2.54 17.73 -15.59
N ASN A 73 -2.64 18.55 -16.64
CA ASN A 73 -2.45 20.01 -16.54
C ASN A 73 -3.69 20.79 -16.08
N GLU A 74 -4.89 20.17 -16.07
CA GLU A 74 -6.10 20.77 -15.48
C GLU A 74 -6.35 20.29 -14.04
N GLU A 75 -5.82 19.14 -13.63
CA GLU A 75 -5.96 18.63 -12.26
C GLU A 75 -5.14 19.45 -11.24
N VAL A 76 -3.89 19.83 -11.56
CA VAL A 76 -3.05 20.64 -10.65
C VAL A 76 -3.69 21.98 -10.29
N LYS A 77 -4.47 22.59 -11.20
CA LYS A 77 -5.20 23.85 -10.93
C LYS A 77 -6.46 23.69 -10.10
N ASN A 78 -6.99 22.46 -9.97
CA ASN A 78 -8.17 22.18 -9.16
C ASN A 78 -7.81 21.65 -7.76
N GLU A 79 -6.64 21.03 -7.58
CA GLU A 79 -6.17 20.65 -6.24
C GLU A 79 -5.85 21.89 -5.38
N ASP A 80 -5.21 22.91 -5.95
CA ASP A 80 -4.96 24.19 -5.26
C ASP A 80 -6.27 24.88 -4.79
N SER A 81 -7.37 24.79 -5.57
CA SER A 81 -8.67 25.40 -5.18
C SER A 81 -9.46 24.59 -4.14
N ILE A 82 -9.08 23.33 -3.89
CA ILE A 82 -9.64 22.51 -2.81
C ILE A 82 -8.86 22.74 -1.51
N VAL A 83 -7.55 23.02 -1.58
CA VAL A 83 -6.74 23.38 -0.41
C VAL A 83 -7.19 24.72 0.19
N GLU A 84 -7.51 25.73 -0.63
CA GLU A 84 -8.08 27.01 -0.15
C GLU A 84 -9.44 26.87 0.57
N GLN A 85 -10.20 25.78 0.36
CA GLN A 85 -11.45 25.53 1.08
C GLN A 85 -11.28 24.85 2.45
N ILE A 86 -10.11 24.23 2.71
CA ILE A 86 -9.83 23.56 3.98
C ILE A 86 -9.45 24.56 5.08
N ASP A 87 -8.81 25.67 4.74
CA ASP A 87 -8.61 26.80 5.70
C ASP A 87 -9.94 27.50 6.08
N GLY A 88 -10.99 27.31 5.27
CA GLY A 88 -12.35 27.77 5.60
C GLY A 88 -12.99 27.07 6.80
N GLU A 89 -12.63 25.80 7.07
CA GLU A 89 -13.18 25.03 8.19
C GLU A 89 -12.61 25.45 9.57
N GLN A 90 -11.48 26.17 9.62
CA GLN A 90 -11.00 26.77 10.86
C GLN A 90 -11.76 28.07 11.21
N SER A 91 -12.17 28.85 10.20
CA SER A 91 -12.92 30.11 10.40
C SER A 91 -14.34 29.90 10.95
N LEU A 92 -14.96 28.75 10.66
CA LEU A 92 -16.30 28.43 11.16
C LEU A 92 -16.36 28.09 12.66
N ARG A 93 -15.24 27.67 13.27
CA ARG A 93 -15.18 27.38 14.72
C ARG A 93 -15.28 28.63 15.60
N ASP A 94 -14.97 29.80 15.06
CA ASP A 94 -15.07 31.08 15.78
C ASP A 94 -16.45 31.75 15.62
N GLN A 95 -17.38 31.18 14.82
CA GLN A 95 -18.75 31.68 14.65
C GLN A 95 -19.84 30.85 15.36
N GLU A 96 -19.53 29.64 15.84
CA GLU A 96 -20.46 28.85 16.70
C GLU A 96 -20.48 29.30 18.18
N MET A 97 -20.20 30.59 18.43
CA MET A 97 -20.39 31.26 19.74
C MET A 97 -21.70 32.07 19.82
N GLU A 98 -22.70 31.75 18.99
CA GLU A 98 -24.08 32.22 19.17
C GLU A 98 -24.96 31.23 19.97
N ASP A 99 -24.98 31.47 21.28
CA ASP A 99 -26.11 31.25 22.18
C ASP A 99 -26.75 29.83 22.26
N LEU A 100 -25.97 28.82 22.65
CA LEU A 100 -26.44 27.49 23.03
C LEU A 100 -27.27 27.42 24.34
N SER A 101 -27.60 28.57 24.96
CA SER A 101 -28.20 28.65 26.31
C SER A 101 -29.59 28.01 26.48
N GLN A 102 -30.23 27.58 25.39
CA GLN A 102 -31.53 26.93 25.42
C GLN A 102 -31.48 25.39 25.55
N ASN A 103 -30.34 24.74 25.26
CA ASN A 103 -30.20 23.27 25.35
C ASN A 103 -29.73 22.76 26.74
N ASP A 104 -29.21 23.64 27.60
CA ASP A 104 -28.65 23.24 28.91
C ASP A 104 -29.70 22.66 29.89
N LYS A 105 -30.98 22.98 29.71
CA LYS A 105 -32.04 22.53 30.63
C LYS A 105 -32.24 21.01 30.61
N ASP A 106 -32.26 20.37 29.45
CA ASP A 106 -32.45 18.91 29.37
C ASP A 106 -31.19 18.13 29.76
N MET A 107 -30.01 18.60 29.30
CA MET A 107 -28.71 18.01 29.65
C MET A 107 -28.48 17.94 31.16
N SER A 108 -28.88 18.98 31.90
CA SER A 108 -28.75 19.02 33.36
C SER A 108 -29.38 17.82 34.09
N SER A 109 -30.42 17.21 33.52
CA SER A 109 -31.12 16.06 34.11
C SER A 109 -30.37 14.73 33.93
N ILE A 110 -29.56 14.59 32.87
CA ILE A 110 -28.80 13.38 32.54
C ILE A 110 -27.56 13.25 33.46
N PHE A 111 -26.93 14.38 33.81
CA PHE A 111 -25.80 14.46 34.73
C PHE A 111 -26.19 14.52 36.21
N GLN A 112 -27.49 14.48 36.56
CA GLN A 112 -27.92 14.40 37.96
C GLN A 112 -27.53 13.06 38.58
N GLN A 113 -26.68 13.11 39.61
CA GLN A 113 -26.25 11.96 40.39
C GLN A 113 -27.32 11.58 41.42
N LYS A 114 -28.16 10.59 41.09
CA LYS A 114 -29.15 10.03 42.02
C LYS A 114 -29.08 8.50 41.96
N MET A 115 -29.32 7.84 43.09
CA MET A 115 -29.48 6.38 43.11
C MET A 115 -30.74 5.99 42.31
N VAL A 116 -30.54 5.17 41.28
CA VAL A 116 -31.61 4.63 40.43
C VAL A 116 -31.58 3.10 40.43
N PRO A 117 -32.74 2.42 40.46
CA PRO A 117 -32.79 0.96 40.35
C PRO A 117 -32.34 0.53 38.95
N THR A 118 -31.32 -0.32 38.90
CA THR A 118 -30.71 -0.80 37.65
C THR A 118 -30.65 -2.31 37.66
N THR A 119 -31.05 -2.92 36.54
CA THR A 119 -30.85 -4.35 36.28
C THR A 119 -29.68 -4.54 35.32
N PHE A 120 -28.73 -5.37 35.71
CA PHE A 120 -27.70 -5.93 34.83
C PHE A 120 -28.16 -7.34 34.46
N ALA A 121 -28.23 -7.66 33.17
CA ALA A 121 -28.56 -9.00 32.70
C ALA A 121 -27.29 -9.71 32.25
N PHE A 122 -27.36 -11.03 32.12
CA PHE A 122 -26.35 -11.87 31.48
C PHE A 122 -27.08 -12.87 30.59
N TYR A 123 -26.75 -12.87 29.30
CA TYR A 123 -27.13 -13.90 28.35
C TYR A 123 -25.92 -14.76 27.98
N TYR A 124 -26.11 -16.08 27.93
CA TYR A 124 -25.09 -17.02 27.43
C TYR A 124 -25.68 -17.94 26.36
N TYR A 125 -25.01 -18.02 25.20
CA TYR A 125 -25.47 -18.83 24.07
C TYR A 125 -25.61 -20.33 24.38
N TYR A 126 -24.78 -20.83 25.31
CA TYR A 126 -24.83 -22.22 25.76
C TYR A 126 -25.66 -22.32 27.04
N ALA A 127 -26.42 -23.41 27.19
CA ALA A 127 -27.17 -23.65 28.42
C ALA A 127 -26.18 -23.79 29.60
N VAL A 128 -26.23 -22.86 30.55
CA VAL A 128 -25.43 -22.93 31.77
C VAL A 128 -26.17 -23.86 32.74
N GLY A 129 -25.55 -24.96 33.14
CA GLY A 129 -26.18 -25.96 34.01
C GLY A 129 -26.84 -25.35 35.24
N MET A 130 -28.02 -25.84 35.63
CA MET A 130 -28.86 -25.24 36.69
C MET A 130 -28.11 -24.97 37.99
N ASP A 131 -27.27 -25.92 38.42
CA ASP A 131 -26.48 -25.85 39.65
C ASP A 131 -25.21 -24.99 39.53
N THR A 132 -24.87 -24.51 38.32
CA THR A 132 -23.70 -23.66 38.11
C THR A 132 -24.05 -22.22 38.48
N PRO A 133 -23.40 -21.63 39.50
CA PRO A 133 -23.63 -20.25 39.87
C PRO A 133 -23.05 -19.29 38.81
N VAL A 134 -23.76 -18.19 38.61
CA VAL A 134 -23.32 -17.05 37.79
C VAL A 134 -23.11 -15.87 38.74
N TYR A 135 -21.94 -15.26 38.67
CA TYR A 135 -21.59 -14.06 39.43
C TYR A 135 -21.38 -12.87 38.50
N ILE A 136 -21.66 -11.67 39.00
CA ILE A 136 -21.31 -10.39 38.39
C ILE A 136 -20.30 -9.65 39.27
N MET A 137 -19.31 -9.03 38.62
CA MET A 137 -18.25 -8.23 39.24
C MET A 137 -18.12 -6.95 38.43
N GLY A 138 -18.10 -5.78 39.06
CA GLY A 138 -18.02 -4.50 38.36
C GLY A 138 -17.79 -3.30 39.27
N GLU A 139 -17.74 -2.12 38.68
CA GLU A 139 -17.41 -0.88 39.41
C GLU A 139 -18.41 -0.58 40.55
N PHE A 140 -19.68 -1.02 40.41
CA PHE A 140 -20.74 -0.83 41.41
C PHE A 140 -20.65 -1.75 42.64
N ASN A 141 -19.88 -2.85 42.57
CA ASN A 141 -19.69 -3.77 43.69
C ASN A 141 -18.20 -4.02 43.99
N LYS A 142 -17.33 -3.05 43.67
CA LYS A 142 -15.88 -3.10 43.91
C LYS A 142 -15.16 -4.26 43.19
N TRP A 143 -15.76 -4.82 42.14
CA TRP A 143 -15.34 -6.08 41.51
C TRP A 143 -15.34 -7.28 42.45
N GLU A 144 -16.13 -7.26 43.54
CA GLU A 144 -16.38 -8.42 44.39
C GLU A 144 -17.46 -9.32 43.74
N PRO A 145 -17.34 -10.67 43.78
CA PRO A 145 -18.34 -11.55 43.18
C PRO A 145 -19.71 -11.46 43.86
N ALA A 146 -20.72 -10.95 43.15
CA ALA A 146 -22.11 -10.95 43.59
C ALA A 146 -22.92 -11.98 42.78
N ILE A 147 -23.68 -12.86 43.45
CA ILE A 147 -24.48 -13.89 42.78
C ILE A 147 -25.66 -13.28 42.01
N MET A 148 -25.93 -13.80 40.81
CA MET A 148 -27.05 -13.38 39.97
C MET A 148 -28.28 -14.29 40.16
N GLU A 149 -29.47 -13.71 40.07
CA GLU A 149 -30.76 -14.41 40.05
C GLU A 149 -30.97 -15.06 38.68
N ARG A 150 -30.99 -16.39 38.60
CA ARG A 150 -31.30 -17.11 37.35
C ARG A 150 -32.79 -17.01 37.05
N VAL A 151 -33.14 -16.49 35.87
CA VAL A 151 -34.54 -16.36 35.41
C VAL A 151 -34.87 -17.27 34.22
N ALA A 152 -33.86 -17.80 33.52
CA ALA A 152 -33.97 -18.88 32.55
C ALA A 152 -32.63 -19.64 32.43
N ASP A 153 -32.62 -20.77 31.72
CA ASP A 153 -31.42 -21.62 31.51
C ASP A 153 -30.20 -20.87 30.95
N GLN A 154 -30.46 -19.81 30.18
CA GLN A 154 -29.46 -18.96 29.52
C GLN A 154 -29.44 -17.51 30.06
N ILE A 155 -30.30 -17.16 31.03
CA ILE A 155 -30.49 -15.77 31.48
C ILE A 155 -30.37 -15.66 33.00
N ALA A 156 -29.43 -14.85 33.46
CA ALA A 156 -29.31 -14.42 34.84
C ALA A 156 -29.40 -12.90 34.95
N ILE A 157 -29.91 -12.38 36.08
CA ILE A 157 -30.05 -10.94 36.32
C ILE A 157 -29.53 -10.54 37.70
N TYR A 158 -29.02 -9.32 37.81
CA TYR A 158 -28.60 -8.70 39.05
C TYR A 158 -29.27 -7.32 39.17
N LYS A 159 -30.12 -7.17 40.19
CA LYS A 159 -30.85 -5.94 40.49
C LYS A 159 -30.14 -5.22 41.63
N THR A 160 -29.74 -3.97 41.39
CA THR A 160 -29.08 -3.12 42.40
C THR A 160 -29.51 -1.67 42.24
N GLN A 161 -29.07 -0.78 43.15
CA GLN A 161 -29.20 0.66 42.98
C GLN A 161 -27.80 1.25 42.75
N VAL A 162 -27.69 2.14 41.77
CA VAL A 162 -26.42 2.77 41.35
C VAL A 162 -26.67 4.24 41.01
N LEU A 163 -25.63 5.07 41.05
CA LEU A 163 -25.74 6.48 40.69
C LEU A 163 -25.92 6.66 39.18
N SER A 164 -26.95 7.41 38.79
CA SER A 164 -27.10 7.92 37.41
C SER A 164 -26.04 8.95 37.04
N GLY A 165 -25.82 9.14 35.74
CA GLY A 165 -24.82 10.05 35.18
C GLY A 165 -23.46 9.41 34.93
N TYR A 166 -23.37 8.07 34.86
CA TYR A 166 -22.10 7.34 34.73
C TYR A 166 -22.16 6.15 33.76
N LYS A 167 -21.00 5.80 33.19
CA LYS A 167 -20.69 4.50 32.58
C LYS A 167 -20.23 3.52 33.67
N TYR A 168 -20.80 2.32 33.73
CA TYR A 168 -20.36 1.25 34.63
C TYR A 168 -19.78 0.09 33.83
N ARG A 169 -18.56 -0.33 34.17
CA ARG A 169 -17.94 -1.56 33.64
C ARG A 169 -18.22 -2.75 34.56
N PHE A 170 -18.40 -3.93 33.99
CA PHE A 170 -18.62 -5.19 34.70
C PHE A 170 -18.23 -6.39 33.84
N ASN A 171 -18.02 -7.53 34.48
CA ASN A 171 -17.75 -8.82 33.85
C ASN A 171 -18.49 -9.93 34.62
N PHE A 172 -18.66 -11.08 34.01
CA PHE A 172 -19.35 -12.22 34.62
C PHE A 172 -18.37 -13.34 34.94
N SER A 173 -18.67 -14.12 35.97
CA SER A 173 -17.99 -15.39 36.25
C SER A 173 -19.00 -16.53 36.23
N VAL A 174 -18.76 -17.50 35.35
CA VAL A 174 -19.63 -18.68 35.13
C VAL A 174 -18.79 -19.92 35.40
N GLY A 175 -19.15 -20.69 36.44
CA GLY A 175 -18.41 -21.91 36.80
C GLY A 175 -16.92 -21.69 37.15
N GLY A 176 -16.54 -20.47 37.53
CA GLY A 176 -15.16 -20.08 37.86
C GLY A 176 -14.38 -19.41 36.72
N SER A 177 -14.91 -19.38 35.50
CA SER A 177 -14.29 -18.70 34.34
C SER A 177 -14.91 -17.33 34.10
N PHE A 178 -14.10 -16.33 33.73
CA PHE A 178 -14.61 -15.03 33.28
C PHE A 178 -15.26 -15.13 31.89
N ALA A 179 -16.36 -14.41 31.69
CA ALA A 179 -17.08 -14.36 30.41
C ALA A 179 -17.79 -13.01 30.23
N THR A 180 -17.69 -12.43 29.02
CA THR A 180 -18.54 -11.29 28.60
C THR A 180 -19.82 -11.80 27.92
N ASP A 181 -20.86 -10.98 27.98
CA ASP A 181 -22.08 -11.14 27.20
C ASP A 181 -21.93 -10.39 25.87
N SER A 182 -21.84 -11.15 24.77
CA SER A 182 -21.74 -10.61 23.40
C SER A 182 -22.97 -9.84 22.91
N GLN A 183 -24.11 -9.89 23.61
CA GLN A 183 -25.29 -9.09 23.32
C GLN A 183 -25.25 -7.71 23.98
N GLN A 184 -24.26 -7.46 24.83
CA GLN A 184 -24.04 -6.18 25.51
C GLN A 184 -22.80 -5.47 24.97
N SER A 185 -22.77 -4.15 25.06
CA SER A 185 -21.59 -3.38 24.67
C SER A 185 -20.38 -3.79 25.52
N GLU A 186 -19.22 -3.90 24.89
CA GLU A 186 -17.96 -4.27 25.54
C GLU A 186 -16.84 -3.26 25.22
N GLU A 187 -15.92 -3.09 26.17
CA GLU A 187 -14.71 -2.29 26.02
C GLU A 187 -13.55 -2.97 26.77
N PRO A 188 -12.28 -2.77 26.37
CA PRO A 188 -11.14 -3.25 27.15
C PRO A 188 -10.93 -2.39 28.40
N ASP A 189 -10.70 -3.03 29.54
CA ASP A 189 -10.39 -2.34 30.79
C ASP A 189 -8.96 -1.75 30.81
N GLN A 190 -8.52 -1.24 31.97
CA GLN A 190 -7.18 -0.69 32.14
C GLN A 190 -6.05 -1.73 31.94
N ASN A 191 -6.35 -3.01 32.19
CA ASN A 191 -5.43 -4.15 31.99
C ASN A 191 -5.54 -4.75 30.57
N GLY A 192 -6.52 -4.33 29.77
CA GLY A 192 -6.79 -4.87 28.44
C GLY A 192 -7.73 -6.09 28.42
N GLN A 193 -8.36 -6.44 29.54
CA GLN A 193 -9.40 -7.46 29.59
C GLN A 193 -10.71 -6.90 29.03
N ASN A 194 -11.36 -7.61 28.10
CA ASN A 194 -12.70 -7.23 27.65
C ASN A 194 -13.69 -7.34 28.82
N VAL A 195 -14.45 -6.26 29.04
CA VAL A 195 -15.51 -6.14 30.03
C VAL A 195 -16.74 -5.55 29.37
N ASN A 196 -17.93 -5.96 29.81
CA ASN A 196 -19.15 -5.29 29.38
C ASN A 196 -19.28 -3.92 30.07
N PHE A 197 -20.02 -3.01 29.44
CA PHE A 197 -20.36 -1.74 30.05
C PHE A 197 -21.82 -1.33 29.83
N LYS A 198 -22.32 -0.49 30.73
CA LYS A 198 -23.68 0.07 30.69
C LYS A 198 -23.68 1.52 31.14
N TYR A 199 -24.27 2.39 30.33
CA TYR A 199 -24.59 3.75 30.76
C TYR A 199 -25.83 3.72 31.67
N VAL A 200 -25.74 4.38 32.83
CA VAL A 200 -26.84 4.53 33.78
C VAL A 200 -27.24 6.00 33.81
N VAL A 201 -28.46 6.27 33.38
CA VAL A 201 -29.04 7.61 33.22
C VAL A 201 -30.39 7.66 33.92
N LYS A 202 -30.75 8.82 34.44
CA LYS A 202 -32.09 9.04 35.00
C LYS A 202 -33.02 9.49 33.88
N LEU A 203 -33.98 8.66 33.52
CA LEU A 203 -35.11 9.08 32.68
C LEU A 203 -36.05 9.97 33.51
N GLN A 204 -36.66 10.98 32.90
CA GLN A 204 -37.64 11.83 33.58
C GLN A 204 -38.96 11.07 33.78
N ASP A 205 -39.60 11.23 34.93
CA ASP A 205 -40.77 10.43 35.37
C ASP A 205 -42.08 10.69 34.59
N ASN A 206 -42.04 11.40 33.45
CA ASN A 206 -43.20 12.09 32.85
C ASN A 206 -43.64 11.65 31.44
N ASP A 207 -43.14 10.53 30.89
CA ASP A 207 -43.72 9.95 29.66
C ASP A 207 -43.90 8.42 29.77
N PRO A 208 -45.15 7.91 29.82
CA PRO A 208 -45.44 6.47 29.81
C PRO A 208 -45.12 5.75 28.48
N ASN A 209 -44.89 6.47 27.38
CA ASN A 209 -44.72 5.93 26.02
C ASN A 209 -43.39 6.34 25.33
N GLY A 210 -42.54 7.13 25.99
CA GLY A 210 -41.40 7.80 25.35
C GLY A 210 -40.15 6.94 25.16
N GLU A 211 -39.89 6.46 23.93
CA GLU A 211 -38.56 6.04 23.49
C GLU A 211 -37.62 7.26 23.35
N TYR A 212 -37.19 7.85 24.48
CA TYR A 212 -36.10 8.82 24.47
C TYR A 212 -34.77 8.11 24.15
N LYS A 213 -34.46 8.01 22.87
CA LYS A 213 -33.11 7.70 22.37
C LYS A 213 -32.20 8.88 22.69
N ILE A 214 -31.62 8.87 23.89
CA ILE A 214 -30.53 9.77 24.27
C ILE A 214 -29.43 9.62 23.22
N ASP A 215 -28.97 10.75 22.68
CA ASP A 215 -27.91 10.78 21.66
C ASP A 215 -26.68 9.97 22.13
N PRO A 216 -26.23 8.96 21.36
CA PRO A 216 -25.02 8.21 21.66
C PRO A 216 -23.77 9.08 21.89
N GLN A 217 -23.68 10.28 21.31
CA GLN A 217 -22.57 11.22 21.56
C GLN A 217 -22.65 11.86 22.95
N ILE A 218 -23.84 12.03 23.52
CA ILE A 218 -24.02 12.45 24.92
C ILE A 218 -23.62 11.32 25.86
N LEU A 219 -24.04 10.08 25.58
CA LEU A 219 -23.68 8.92 26.39
C LEU A 219 -22.16 8.71 26.45
N LYS A 220 -21.44 8.87 25.33
CA LYS A 220 -19.97 8.82 25.28
C LYS A 220 -19.26 9.88 26.13
N LYS A 221 -19.93 10.96 26.54
CA LYS A 221 -19.39 12.00 27.43
C LYS A 221 -19.61 11.68 28.92
N LEU A 222 -20.34 10.62 29.26
CA LEU A 222 -20.57 10.23 30.65
C LEU A 222 -19.27 9.66 31.28
N PRO A 223 -18.86 10.13 32.47
CA PRO A 223 -17.68 9.61 33.15
C PRO A 223 -17.84 8.14 33.54
N LEU A 224 -16.73 7.42 33.59
CA LEU A 224 -16.65 6.10 34.20
C LEU A 224 -16.92 6.21 35.71
N PHE A 225 -17.81 5.37 36.25
CA PHE A 225 -17.95 5.21 37.69
C PHE A 225 -16.76 4.45 38.26
N VAL A 226 -16.19 4.97 39.34
CA VAL A 226 -15.06 4.37 40.06
C VAL A 226 -15.39 4.37 41.54
N HIS A 227 -15.41 3.20 42.17
CA HIS A 227 -15.65 3.11 43.61
C HIS A 227 -14.49 3.77 44.39
N SER A 228 -14.82 4.49 45.47
CA SER A 228 -13.84 5.27 46.25
C SER A 228 -12.67 4.44 46.78
N GLU A 229 -12.94 3.22 47.25
CA GLU A 229 -11.93 2.26 47.71
C GLU A 229 -10.95 1.85 46.58
N LEU A 230 -11.46 1.66 45.35
CA LEU A 230 -10.64 1.30 44.19
C LEU A 230 -9.83 2.48 43.65
N LYS A 231 -10.34 3.71 43.81
CA LYS A 231 -9.65 4.93 43.37
C LYS A 231 -8.24 5.03 43.96
N ASN A 232 -8.09 4.79 45.26
CA ASN A 232 -6.80 4.84 45.94
C ASN A 232 -5.80 3.79 45.40
N ILE A 233 -6.27 2.59 45.06
CA ILE A 233 -5.43 1.52 44.50
C ILE A 233 -4.97 1.91 43.10
N ARG A 234 -5.92 2.31 42.24
CA ARG A 234 -5.64 2.72 40.85
C ARG A 234 -4.78 3.99 40.77
N GLU A 235 -4.87 4.89 41.74
CA GLU A 235 -3.95 6.04 41.85
C GLU A 235 -2.51 5.63 42.22
N GLN A 236 -2.32 4.56 43.00
CA GLN A 236 -0.98 4.02 43.27
C GLN A 236 -0.40 3.32 42.05
N GLU A 237 -1.23 2.56 41.31
CA GLU A 237 -0.85 1.94 40.03
C GLU A 237 -0.50 3.00 38.98
N LEU A 238 -1.33 4.04 38.84
CA LEU A 238 -1.07 5.18 37.95
C LEU A 238 0.26 5.86 38.27
N LYS A 239 0.54 6.13 39.55
CA LYS A 239 1.83 6.72 39.99
C LYS A 239 3.01 5.84 39.63
N LYS A 240 2.88 4.51 39.73
CA LYS A 240 3.93 3.59 39.30
C LYS A 240 4.18 3.69 37.79
N ILE A 241 3.12 3.65 36.98
CA ILE A 241 3.23 3.76 35.52
C ILE A 241 3.82 5.14 35.12
N GLN A 242 3.47 6.22 35.84
CA GLN A 242 4.06 7.54 35.63
C GLN A 242 5.56 7.62 36.01
N LEU A 243 6.02 6.81 36.97
CA LEU A 243 7.45 6.67 37.28
C LEU A 243 8.17 5.88 36.18
N ASP A 244 7.62 4.72 35.79
CA ASP A 244 8.14 3.91 34.68
C ASP A 244 8.23 4.75 33.37
N ASP A 245 7.26 5.65 33.14
CA ASP A 245 7.21 6.59 32.02
C ASP A 245 8.20 7.77 32.13
N ALA A 246 8.54 8.20 33.34
CA ALA A 246 9.56 9.21 33.60
C ALA A 246 10.99 8.66 33.49
N GLU A 247 11.16 7.35 33.69
CA GLU A 247 12.42 6.62 33.44
C GLU A 247 12.71 6.42 31.95
N LEU A 248 11.70 6.56 31.06
CA LEU A 248 11.90 6.60 29.60
C LEU A 248 12.65 7.87 29.18
N GLN A 249 13.98 7.79 29.15
CA GLN A 249 14.84 8.88 28.71
C GLN A 249 14.68 9.18 27.20
N GLU A 250 14.46 10.46 26.87
CA GLU A 250 14.51 10.98 25.51
C GLU A 250 15.97 11.03 25.03
N THR A 251 16.50 9.90 24.57
CA THR A 251 17.89 9.76 24.09
C THR A 251 18.10 10.26 22.65
N THR A 252 17.03 10.72 21.99
CA THR A 252 17.03 11.20 20.60
C THR A 252 16.57 12.64 20.53
N ALA A 253 17.33 13.47 19.81
CA ALA A 253 16.94 14.86 19.57
C ALA A 253 15.56 14.92 18.87
N LYS A 254 14.74 15.89 19.27
CA LYS A 254 13.47 16.19 18.59
C LYS A 254 13.76 16.64 17.17
N VAL A 255 12.98 16.13 16.22
CA VAL A 255 13.09 16.52 14.82
C VAL A 255 12.29 17.80 14.61
N THR A 256 12.95 18.88 14.16
CA THR A 256 12.26 20.11 13.76
C THR A 256 11.70 19.98 12.34
N ASN A 257 10.65 20.76 12.02
CA ASN A 257 10.12 20.82 10.66
C ASN A 257 11.18 21.29 9.63
N GLU A 258 12.19 22.04 10.08
CA GLU A 258 13.32 22.51 9.24
C GLU A 258 14.15 21.36 8.68
N VAL A 259 14.41 20.31 9.50
CA VAL A 259 15.11 19.10 9.05
C VAL A 259 14.34 18.43 7.91
N LEU A 260 12.99 18.43 7.95
CA LEU A 260 12.13 17.85 6.92
C LEU A 260 12.13 18.66 5.62
N GLN A 261 12.13 19.99 5.72
CA GLN A 261 12.08 20.88 4.54
C GLN A 261 13.39 20.88 3.75
N ASN A 262 14.53 20.66 4.40
CA ASN A 262 15.84 20.67 3.73
C ASN A 262 16.25 19.31 3.13
N LEU A 263 15.56 18.21 3.43
CA LEU A 263 15.90 16.83 3.02
C LEU A 263 16.22 16.63 1.53
N GLN A 264 15.65 17.45 0.64
CA GLN A 264 15.93 17.35 -0.80
C GLN A 264 17.37 17.80 -1.14
N ASN A 265 17.86 18.86 -0.48
CA ASN A 265 19.11 19.54 -0.81
C ASN A 265 20.33 19.06 -0.01
N GLU A 266 20.13 18.28 1.05
CA GLU A 266 21.22 17.68 1.85
C GLU A 266 22.08 16.68 1.04
N ASP A 267 23.29 16.42 1.53
CA ASP A 267 24.19 15.38 1.02
C ASP A 267 23.72 13.97 1.45
N ASP A 268 24.13 12.92 0.74
CA ASP A 268 23.66 11.54 1.00
C ASP A 268 24.13 10.99 2.35
N ASP A 269 25.36 11.28 2.78
CA ASP A 269 25.86 10.90 4.10
C ASP A 269 25.02 11.55 5.21
N VAL A 270 24.58 12.80 5.00
CA VAL A 270 23.68 13.52 5.91
C VAL A 270 22.29 12.86 5.89
N LYS A 271 21.76 12.48 4.72
CA LYS A 271 20.48 11.76 4.62
C LYS A 271 20.51 10.40 5.31
N ILE A 272 21.62 9.66 5.26
CA ILE A 272 21.79 8.38 5.96
C ILE A 272 21.84 8.60 7.49
N GLN A 273 22.54 9.64 7.96
CA GLN A 273 22.54 10.02 9.38
C GLN A 273 21.14 10.44 9.86
N ILE A 274 20.41 11.20 9.05
CA ILE A 274 19.03 11.62 9.34
C ILE A 274 18.08 10.41 9.34
N LEU A 275 18.25 9.42 8.44
CA LEU A 275 17.50 8.16 8.48
C LEU A 275 17.72 7.41 9.80
N SER A 276 18.97 7.29 10.26
CA SER A 276 19.31 6.71 11.56
C SER A 276 18.65 7.45 12.73
N LEU A 277 18.69 8.79 12.72
CA LEU A 277 18.00 9.64 13.69
C LEU A 277 16.48 9.35 13.70
N PHE A 278 15.85 9.31 12.53
CA PHE A 278 14.41 9.07 12.41
C PHE A 278 13.99 7.68 12.87
N LEU A 279 14.73 6.62 12.52
CA LEU A 279 14.46 5.25 12.97
C LEU A 279 14.52 5.13 14.50
N ARG A 280 15.49 5.80 15.13
CA ARG A 280 15.61 5.86 16.59
C ARG A 280 14.51 6.70 17.23
N ARG A 281 14.17 7.83 16.62
CA ARG A 281 13.10 8.71 17.09
C ARG A 281 11.74 8.01 17.03
N ASN A 282 11.45 7.31 15.92
CA ASN A 282 10.21 6.55 15.75
C ASN A 282 10.05 5.46 16.82
N ARG A 283 11.14 4.73 17.13
CA ARG A 283 11.19 3.76 18.25
C ARG A 283 10.81 4.40 19.58
N TYR A 284 11.41 5.53 19.93
CA TYR A 284 11.08 6.28 21.14
C TYR A 284 9.62 6.73 21.17
N VAL A 285 9.13 7.33 20.07
CA VAL A 285 7.74 7.81 19.94
C VAL A 285 6.74 6.67 20.12
N LEU A 286 6.98 5.50 19.51
CA LEU A 286 6.14 4.30 19.70
C LEU A 286 6.12 3.83 21.16
N THR A 287 7.28 3.69 21.81
CA THR A 287 7.38 3.29 23.21
C THR A 287 6.66 4.31 24.13
N LYS A 288 6.82 5.61 23.86
CA LYS A 288 6.16 6.67 24.62
C LYS A 288 4.64 6.67 24.41
N LEU A 289 4.17 6.45 23.18
CA LEU A 289 2.74 6.29 22.88
C LEU A 289 2.13 5.08 23.59
N GLU A 290 2.82 3.94 23.65
CA GLU A 290 2.34 2.78 24.40
C GLU A 290 2.20 3.08 25.90
N SER A 291 3.21 3.74 26.48
CA SER A 291 3.23 4.18 27.87
C SER A 291 2.09 5.16 28.19
N LEU A 292 1.95 6.23 27.39
CA LEU A 292 0.88 7.22 27.56
C LEU A 292 -0.51 6.61 27.36
N ARG A 293 -0.70 5.66 26.44
CA ARG A 293 -1.97 4.93 26.28
C ARG A 293 -2.31 4.11 27.54
N LYS A 294 -1.32 3.56 28.26
CA LYS A 294 -1.53 2.95 29.60
C LYS A 294 -1.89 4.01 30.64
N ILE A 295 -1.15 5.12 30.74
CA ILE A 295 -1.43 6.23 31.67
C ILE A 295 -2.87 6.76 31.46
N ARG A 296 -3.31 6.96 30.22
CA ARG A 296 -4.67 7.40 29.87
C ARG A 296 -5.74 6.43 30.39
N LYS A 297 -5.57 5.11 30.18
CA LYS A 297 -6.48 4.09 30.70
C LYS A 297 -6.54 4.07 32.23
N PHE A 298 -5.39 4.16 32.90
CA PHE A 298 -5.32 4.12 34.37
C PHE A 298 -5.86 5.41 35.00
N SER A 299 -5.65 6.58 34.38
CA SER A 299 -6.22 7.86 34.83
C SER A 299 -7.74 7.96 34.62
N GLU A 300 -8.28 7.39 33.53
CA GLU A 300 -9.74 7.19 33.40
C GLU A 300 -10.25 6.27 34.51
N ALA A 301 -9.60 5.12 34.72
CA ALA A 301 -9.97 4.15 35.74
C ALA A 301 -9.81 4.66 37.19
N SER A 302 -8.97 5.66 37.43
CA SER A 302 -8.81 6.33 38.73
C SER A 302 -9.64 7.62 38.85
N ALA A 303 -10.43 7.99 37.84
CA ALA A 303 -11.15 9.26 37.75
C ALA A 303 -10.25 10.49 38.04
N ASN A 304 -9.06 10.51 37.45
CA ASN A 304 -8.12 11.64 37.47
C ASN A 304 -8.20 12.39 36.14
N SER A 305 -9.12 13.37 36.07
CA SER A 305 -9.42 14.12 34.84
C SER A 305 -8.26 14.98 34.33
N GLU A 306 -7.44 15.52 35.22
CA GLU A 306 -6.29 16.35 34.85
C GLU A 306 -5.24 15.53 34.09
N VAL A 307 -4.80 14.40 34.69
CA VAL A 307 -3.85 13.49 34.03
C VAL A 307 -4.45 12.90 32.76
N PHE A 308 -5.74 12.57 32.74
CA PHE A 308 -6.41 12.06 31.54
C PHE A 308 -6.38 13.07 30.38
N GLN A 309 -6.68 14.34 30.65
CA GLN A 309 -6.65 15.41 29.63
C GLN A 309 -5.24 15.68 29.14
N GLN A 310 -4.27 15.89 30.04
CA GLN A 310 -2.86 16.11 29.71
C GLN A 310 -2.28 14.96 28.88
N THR A 311 -2.58 13.71 29.27
CA THR A 311 -2.12 12.51 28.54
C THR A 311 -2.77 12.39 27.17
N THR A 312 -4.05 12.77 27.03
CA THR A 312 -4.76 12.74 25.74
C THR A 312 -4.17 13.74 24.75
N GLU A 313 -3.83 14.94 25.20
CA GLU A 313 -3.12 15.95 24.38
C GLU A 313 -1.72 15.48 23.99
N GLN A 314 -0.95 14.90 24.92
CA GLN A 314 0.37 14.34 24.65
C GLN A 314 0.33 13.19 23.63
N ILE A 315 -0.67 12.31 23.70
CA ILE A 315 -0.90 11.27 22.69
C ILE A 315 -1.13 11.89 21.31
N SER A 316 -2.03 12.87 21.19
CA SER A 316 -2.33 13.54 19.91
C SER A 316 -1.06 14.15 19.29
N ASN A 317 -0.28 14.87 20.08
CA ASN A 317 0.96 15.51 19.63
C ASN A 317 2.01 14.49 19.14
N LEU A 318 2.11 13.33 19.80
CA LEU A 318 3.04 12.26 19.41
C LEU A 318 2.53 11.42 18.23
N GLU A 319 1.22 11.28 18.05
CA GLU A 319 0.63 10.64 16.85
C GLU A 319 0.87 11.51 15.59
N ASP A 320 0.77 12.83 15.71
CA ASP A 320 1.18 13.76 14.64
C ASP A 320 2.69 13.72 14.36
N GLU A 321 3.53 13.59 15.38
CA GLU A 321 4.99 13.42 15.22
C GLU A 321 5.31 12.10 14.51
N HIS A 322 4.67 10.99 14.94
CA HIS A 322 4.80 9.65 14.36
C HIS A 322 4.51 9.64 12.86
N LEU A 323 3.39 10.26 12.44
CA LEU A 323 3.01 10.38 11.04
C LEU A 323 4.02 11.17 10.20
N LYS A 324 4.61 12.24 10.75
CA LYS A 324 5.66 13.03 10.08
C LYS A 324 6.95 12.21 9.92
N ILE A 325 7.37 11.50 10.98
CA ILE A 325 8.56 10.65 10.95
C ILE A 325 8.41 9.51 9.93
N ILE A 326 7.26 8.84 9.88
CA ILE A 326 6.98 7.78 8.89
C ILE A 326 7.12 8.31 7.45
N LYS A 327 6.55 9.50 7.16
CA LYS A 327 6.67 10.13 5.83
C LYS A 327 8.13 10.42 5.49
N ALA A 328 8.90 10.93 6.45
CA ALA A 328 10.33 11.23 6.28
C ALA A 328 11.17 9.97 6.01
N ILE A 329 10.98 8.91 6.80
CA ILE A 329 11.68 7.62 6.59
C ILE A 329 11.34 7.06 5.22
N LYS A 330 10.06 7.03 4.85
CA LYS A 330 9.62 6.56 3.52
C LYS A 330 10.22 7.36 2.37
N PHE A 331 10.39 8.67 2.53
CA PHE A 331 11.08 9.51 1.55
C PHE A 331 12.58 9.17 1.46
N LEU A 332 13.26 9.03 2.60
CA LEU A 332 14.71 8.78 2.67
C LEU A 332 15.13 7.40 2.13
N ILE A 333 14.29 6.38 2.28
CA ILE A 333 14.58 5.02 1.80
C ILE A 333 14.08 4.75 0.38
N ARG A 334 13.24 5.63 -0.18
CA ARG A 334 12.62 5.42 -1.49
C ARG A 334 13.70 5.21 -2.55
N GLY A 335 13.60 4.10 -3.27
CA GLY A 335 14.56 3.76 -4.31
C GLY A 335 15.95 3.36 -3.79
N ARG A 336 16.23 3.30 -2.49
CA ARG A 336 17.60 3.07 -2.00
C ARG A 336 17.98 1.60 -1.93
N ILE A 337 19.28 1.34 -2.07
CA ILE A 337 19.87 0.01 -2.00
C ILE A 337 20.78 -0.08 -0.76
N ALA A 338 20.70 -1.19 -0.04
CA ALA A 338 21.53 -1.52 1.10
C ALA A 338 22.38 -2.76 0.81
N LYS A 339 23.58 -2.81 1.40
CA LYS A 339 24.51 -3.95 1.33
C LYS A 339 24.71 -4.53 2.73
N SER A 340 24.62 -5.85 2.86
CA SER A 340 24.98 -6.58 4.09
C SER A 340 26.49 -6.45 4.33
N ILE A 341 26.87 -5.91 5.49
CA ILE A 341 28.26 -5.69 5.89
C ILE A 341 29.00 -7.04 6.05
N ASN A 342 28.30 -8.04 6.58
CA ASN A 342 28.89 -9.34 6.93
C ASN A 342 28.87 -10.37 5.78
N GLN A 343 27.89 -10.29 4.89
CA GLN A 343 27.70 -11.28 3.82
C GLN A 343 27.99 -10.72 2.41
N GLY A 344 28.12 -9.40 2.27
CA GLY A 344 28.35 -8.74 0.97
C GLY A 344 27.13 -8.72 0.04
N GLU A 345 26.01 -9.29 0.46
CA GLU A 345 24.75 -9.41 -0.27
C GLU A 345 24.06 -8.05 -0.43
N TYR A 346 23.32 -7.87 -1.52
CA TYR A 346 22.65 -6.62 -1.86
C TYR A 346 21.13 -6.74 -1.73
N TYR A 347 20.52 -5.67 -1.21
CA TYR A 347 19.11 -5.59 -0.86
C TYR A 347 18.50 -4.28 -1.34
N TYR A 348 17.34 -4.33 -1.98
CA TYR A 348 16.49 -3.17 -2.20
C TYR A 348 15.71 -2.84 -0.93
N ILE A 349 15.66 -1.56 -0.52
CA ILE A 349 14.84 -1.14 0.63
C ILE A 349 13.39 -0.96 0.16
N ASN A 350 12.61 -2.03 0.26
CA ASN A 350 11.27 -2.12 -0.32
C ASN A 350 10.24 -1.24 0.40
N SER A 351 10.19 -1.26 1.73
CA SER A 351 9.22 -0.44 2.48
C SER A 351 9.61 -0.24 3.96
N PHE A 352 8.77 0.51 4.68
CA PHE A 352 8.91 0.75 6.12
C PHE A 352 7.57 0.54 6.84
N ARG A 353 7.60 -0.32 7.87
CA ARG A 353 6.51 -0.61 8.80
C ARG A 353 6.61 0.33 10.00
N GLY A 354 5.91 1.45 9.92
CA GLY A 354 5.99 2.52 10.92
C GLY A 354 5.42 2.19 12.30
N ASP A 355 4.58 1.16 12.38
CA ASP A 355 4.00 0.56 13.58
C ASP A 355 4.99 -0.34 14.33
N ALA A 356 5.78 -1.15 13.60
CA ALA A 356 6.80 -2.04 14.16
C ALA A 356 8.20 -1.39 14.24
N ASN A 357 8.40 -0.26 13.57
CA ASN A 357 9.70 0.37 13.32
C ASN A 357 10.68 -0.55 12.56
N GLU A 358 10.18 -1.22 11.53
CA GLU A 358 10.95 -2.19 10.72
C GLU A 358 11.10 -1.71 9.28
N LEU A 359 12.32 -1.78 8.76
CA LEU A 359 12.59 -1.70 7.32
C LEU A 359 12.40 -3.09 6.70
N VAL A 360 11.74 -3.13 5.55
CA VAL A 360 11.50 -4.34 4.77
C VAL A 360 12.50 -4.35 3.62
N LEU A 361 13.48 -5.23 3.67
CA LEU A 361 14.52 -5.38 2.66
C LEU A 361 14.18 -6.54 1.73
N ARG A 362 14.48 -6.41 0.43
CA ARG A 362 14.35 -7.49 -0.57
C ARG A 362 15.69 -7.82 -1.18
N ARG A 363 16.11 -9.08 -1.10
CA ARG A 363 17.36 -9.59 -1.68
C ARG A 363 17.36 -9.42 -3.20
N VAL A 364 18.50 -9.03 -3.78
CA VAL A 364 18.63 -8.73 -5.22
C VAL A 364 19.17 -9.94 -6.02
N TYR A 365 20.12 -10.68 -5.47
CA TYR A 365 20.76 -11.83 -6.14
C TYR A 365 20.61 -13.11 -5.33
N ASP A 366 20.62 -14.28 -5.97
CA ASP A 366 20.82 -15.56 -5.30
C ASP A 366 22.25 -15.71 -4.74
N ASN A 367 22.57 -16.87 -4.16
CA ASN A 367 23.91 -17.16 -3.61
C ASN A 367 25.01 -17.31 -4.68
N PHE A 368 24.65 -17.35 -5.97
CA PHE A 368 25.58 -17.46 -7.10
C PHE A 368 25.71 -16.15 -7.88
N GLY A 369 25.01 -15.09 -7.48
CA GLY A 369 25.03 -13.79 -8.15
C GLY A 369 24.04 -13.66 -9.32
N ILE A 370 23.11 -14.59 -9.50
CA ILE A 370 22.04 -14.48 -10.49
C ILE A 370 20.94 -13.58 -9.93
N LEU A 371 20.41 -12.68 -10.76
CA LEU A 371 19.36 -11.74 -10.36
C LEU A 371 18.05 -12.48 -10.07
N LEU A 372 17.42 -12.16 -8.94
CA LEU A 372 16.09 -12.67 -8.58
C LEU A 372 15.01 -11.91 -9.37
N ASN A 373 13.81 -12.48 -9.51
CA ASN A 373 12.67 -11.78 -10.10
C ASN A 373 11.78 -11.18 -8.99
N ASP A 374 11.50 -9.87 -9.06
CA ASP A 374 10.77 -9.18 -7.97
C ASP A 374 9.25 -9.48 -7.97
N ASN A 375 8.69 -9.95 -9.10
CA ASN A 375 7.25 -10.18 -9.25
C ASN A 375 6.72 -11.32 -8.36
N GLN A 376 7.58 -12.23 -7.91
CA GLN A 376 7.26 -13.32 -6.98
C GLN A 376 8.31 -13.44 -5.88
N ALA A 377 8.59 -12.32 -5.19
CA ALA A 377 9.50 -12.31 -4.05
C ALA A 377 9.07 -13.31 -2.96
N SER A 378 9.81 -14.43 -2.87
CA SER A 378 9.71 -15.44 -1.82
C SER A 378 9.87 -14.82 -0.43
N GLU A 379 9.21 -15.37 0.60
CA GLU A 379 9.38 -14.93 2.00
C GLU A 379 10.87 -14.97 2.42
N PHE A 380 11.64 -15.93 1.90
CA PHE A 380 13.08 -16.08 2.14
C PHE A 380 13.94 -14.93 1.56
N ASN A 381 13.41 -14.18 0.58
CA ASN A 381 14.08 -13.01 0.02
C ASN A 381 13.76 -11.73 0.81
N VAL A 382 12.81 -11.77 1.75
CA VAL A 382 12.34 -10.61 2.51
C VAL A 382 12.95 -10.62 3.91
N VAL A 383 13.72 -9.59 4.25
CA VAL A 383 14.30 -9.42 5.59
C VAL A 383 13.65 -8.22 6.25
N ASN A 384 12.92 -8.45 7.35
CA ASN A 384 12.41 -7.38 8.21
C ASN A 384 13.50 -7.02 9.24
N THR A 385 14.01 -5.81 9.18
CA THR A 385 15.09 -5.33 10.07
C THR A 385 14.58 -4.21 10.97
N ASN A 386 14.70 -4.37 12.28
CA ASN A 386 14.51 -3.25 13.21
C ASN A 386 15.68 -2.24 13.12
N GLU A 387 15.51 -1.06 13.71
CA GLU A 387 16.50 0.03 13.72
C GLU A 387 17.93 -0.42 14.07
N SER A 388 18.11 -1.17 15.17
CA SER A 388 19.45 -1.53 15.64
C SER A 388 20.11 -2.54 14.70
N TYR A 389 19.39 -3.60 14.30
CA TYR A 389 19.92 -4.60 13.39
C TYR A 389 20.22 -4.02 11.99
N PHE A 390 19.40 -3.10 11.49
CA PHE A 390 19.64 -2.40 10.24
C PHE A 390 20.97 -1.62 10.28
N LEU A 391 21.14 -0.77 11.29
CA LEU A 391 22.32 0.10 11.42
C LEU A 391 23.63 -0.65 11.74
N GLU A 392 23.54 -1.85 12.33
CA GLU A 392 24.69 -2.69 12.65
C GLU A 392 25.10 -3.62 11.50
N SER A 393 24.15 -4.08 10.68
CA SER A 393 24.39 -5.13 9.67
C SER A 393 24.31 -4.65 8.22
N PHE A 394 23.79 -3.46 7.95
CA PHE A 394 23.57 -2.96 6.59
C PHE A 394 24.16 -1.56 6.37
N GLN A 395 24.78 -1.38 5.21
CA GLN A 395 25.24 -0.08 4.72
C GLN A 395 24.35 0.34 3.55
N VAL A 396 23.69 1.50 3.66
CA VAL A 396 23.02 2.14 2.49
C VAL A 396 24.09 2.61 1.53
N LEU A 397 23.96 2.29 0.23
CA LEU A 397 24.91 2.68 -0.80
C LEU A 397 24.91 4.20 -1.00
N SER A 398 26.08 4.79 -1.29
CA SER A 398 26.15 6.17 -1.79
C SER A 398 25.47 6.26 -3.18
N LYS A 399 25.08 7.45 -3.64
CA LYS A 399 24.49 7.58 -4.99
C LYS A 399 25.41 7.09 -6.11
N GLU A 400 26.73 7.25 -5.97
CA GLU A 400 27.68 6.79 -6.98
C GLU A 400 27.82 5.26 -6.96
N ASP A 401 27.92 4.64 -5.77
CA ASP A 401 27.88 3.18 -5.64
C ASP A 401 26.55 2.60 -6.13
N GLU A 402 25.42 3.26 -5.84
CA GLU A 402 24.10 2.83 -6.27
C GLU A 402 23.94 2.98 -7.79
N ARG A 403 24.50 4.02 -8.39
CA ARG A 403 24.55 4.20 -9.85
C ARG A 403 25.40 3.12 -10.52
N GLN A 404 26.58 2.81 -9.96
CA GLN A 404 27.43 1.73 -10.45
C GLN A 404 26.74 0.38 -10.33
N PHE A 405 26.12 0.11 -9.19
CA PHE A 405 25.32 -1.10 -8.94
C PHE A 405 24.15 -1.25 -9.93
N ARG A 406 23.38 -0.19 -10.17
CA ARG A 406 22.28 -0.20 -11.14
C ARG A 406 22.77 -0.40 -12.56
N ASN A 407 23.89 0.22 -12.93
CA ASN A 407 24.52 -0.01 -14.24
C ASN A 407 24.98 -1.47 -14.42
N ASP A 408 25.55 -2.08 -13.37
CA ASP A 408 25.95 -3.50 -13.36
C ASP A 408 24.71 -4.41 -13.51
N LEU A 409 23.68 -4.22 -12.67
CA LEU A 409 22.41 -4.96 -12.70
C LEU A 409 21.69 -4.92 -14.06
N ILE A 410 21.81 -3.82 -14.81
CA ILE A 410 21.18 -3.65 -16.13
C ILE A 410 22.03 -4.27 -17.26
N ASN A 411 23.36 -4.08 -17.23
CA ASN A 411 24.23 -4.35 -18.38
C ASN A 411 25.07 -5.63 -18.26
N ASN A 412 25.28 -6.14 -17.05
CA ASN A 412 26.15 -7.28 -16.82
C ASN A 412 25.37 -8.61 -16.97
N LYS A 413 25.63 -9.28 -18.10
CA LYS A 413 25.02 -10.58 -18.43
C LYS A 413 25.37 -11.69 -17.44
N ALA A 414 26.40 -11.55 -16.60
CA ALA A 414 26.73 -12.56 -15.58
C ALA A 414 25.61 -12.75 -14.53
N HIS A 415 24.71 -11.76 -14.37
CA HIS A 415 23.56 -11.84 -13.49
C HIS A 415 22.31 -12.47 -14.13
N ILE A 416 22.37 -12.89 -15.40
CA ILE A 416 21.27 -13.53 -16.12
C ILE A 416 21.66 -14.98 -16.37
N LEU A 417 20.83 -15.92 -15.92
CA LEU A 417 21.11 -17.34 -16.12
C LEU A 417 20.70 -17.77 -17.54
N LEU A 418 21.68 -17.98 -18.41
CA LEU A 418 21.45 -18.55 -19.73
C LEU A 418 21.37 -20.08 -19.63
N VAL A 419 20.25 -20.66 -20.09
CA VAL A 419 19.94 -22.09 -20.01
C VAL A 419 19.89 -22.69 -21.40
N ARG A 420 20.82 -23.59 -21.73
CA ARG A 420 20.70 -24.44 -22.93
C ARG A 420 20.01 -25.74 -22.52
N PHE A 421 18.90 -26.10 -23.17
CA PHE A 421 18.08 -27.24 -22.74
C PHE A 421 17.61 -28.12 -23.91
N ASN A 422 17.39 -29.40 -23.60
CA ASN A 422 16.59 -30.31 -24.41
C ASN A 422 15.19 -30.44 -23.78
N VAL A 423 14.22 -30.92 -24.57
CA VAL A 423 12.89 -31.27 -24.07
C VAL A 423 12.77 -32.79 -24.12
N ASN A 424 12.61 -33.42 -22.96
CA ASN A 424 12.29 -34.84 -22.88
C ASN A 424 10.76 -35.00 -22.99
N ILE A 425 10.31 -35.94 -23.82
CA ILE A 425 8.88 -36.23 -24.02
C ILE A 425 8.61 -37.64 -23.54
N ILE A 426 7.84 -37.76 -22.47
CA ILE A 426 7.44 -39.03 -21.86
C ILE A 426 5.99 -39.30 -22.23
N ASP A 427 5.77 -40.32 -23.05
CA ASP A 427 4.44 -40.69 -23.54
C ASP A 427 3.77 -41.69 -22.59
N TYR A 428 2.62 -41.30 -22.03
CA TYR A 428 1.77 -42.13 -21.16
C TYR A 428 0.50 -42.63 -21.90
N GLY A 429 0.47 -42.53 -23.24
CA GLY A 429 -0.55 -43.07 -24.13
C GLY A 429 -1.82 -42.22 -24.25
N TYR A 430 -2.32 -41.65 -23.15
CA TYR A 430 -3.45 -40.71 -23.15
C TYR A 430 -3.05 -39.26 -22.85
N TYR A 431 -1.79 -39.03 -22.46
CA TYR A 431 -1.15 -37.71 -22.40
C TYR A 431 0.36 -37.88 -22.60
N GLN A 432 1.01 -36.80 -23.06
CA GLN A 432 2.46 -36.69 -23.06
C GLN A 432 2.87 -35.71 -21.97
N GLN A 433 3.75 -36.14 -21.08
CA GLN A 433 4.47 -35.23 -20.20
C GLN A 433 5.70 -34.71 -20.93
N LYS A 434 5.94 -33.40 -20.84
CA LYS A 434 7.16 -32.78 -21.37
C LYS A 434 7.90 -32.17 -20.20
N ASP A 435 9.18 -32.52 -20.09
CA ASP A 435 10.08 -32.04 -19.04
C ASP A 435 11.29 -31.33 -19.66
N CYS A 436 11.79 -30.31 -18.97
CA CYS A 436 13.06 -29.67 -19.32
C CYS A 436 14.22 -30.58 -18.93
N GLN A 437 15.16 -30.79 -19.85
CA GLN A 437 16.46 -31.39 -19.57
C GLN A 437 17.56 -30.34 -19.85
N PRO A 438 18.03 -29.59 -18.85
CA PRO A 438 19.12 -28.65 -19.03
C PRO A 438 20.41 -29.39 -19.42
N VAL A 439 21.16 -28.78 -20.34
CA VAL A 439 22.40 -29.32 -20.90
C VAL A 439 23.59 -28.50 -20.42
N GLU A 440 23.45 -27.17 -20.40
CA GLU A 440 24.49 -26.22 -20.03
C GLU A 440 23.86 -24.97 -19.39
N LEU A 441 24.57 -24.39 -18.43
CA LEU A 441 24.25 -23.09 -17.82
C LEU A 441 25.41 -22.13 -18.04
N GLN A 442 25.10 -20.87 -18.33
CA GLN A 442 26.06 -19.77 -18.29
C GLN A 442 25.53 -18.66 -17.37
N PRO A 443 26.28 -18.22 -16.33
CA PRO A 443 27.59 -18.73 -15.91
C PRO A 443 27.55 -20.22 -15.50
N GLN A 444 28.71 -20.87 -15.50
CA GLN A 444 28.83 -22.32 -15.26
C GLN A 444 28.46 -22.66 -13.81
N LEU A 445 27.20 -23.02 -13.59
CA LEU A 445 26.61 -23.37 -12.30
C LEU A 445 26.12 -24.83 -12.30
N PRO A 446 25.90 -25.45 -11.11
CA PRO A 446 25.39 -26.81 -11.05
C PRO A 446 23.90 -26.85 -11.43
N ILE A 447 23.55 -27.71 -12.38
CA ILE A 447 22.20 -27.78 -12.98
C ILE A 447 21.13 -28.21 -11.96
N ASP A 448 21.48 -29.10 -11.03
CA ASP A 448 20.62 -29.63 -9.97
C ASP A 448 20.16 -28.57 -8.95
N GLN A 449 20.76 -27.38 -8.98
CA GLN A 449 20.47 -26.30 -8.05
C GLN A 449 19.27 -25.45 -8.47
N TYR A 450 18.76 -25.61 -9.70
CA TYR A 450 17.62 -24.88 -10.22
C TYR A 450 16.51 -25.84 -10.69
N SER A 451 15.27 -25.38 -10.60
CA SER A 451 14.09 -26.02 -11.19
C SER A 451 13.68 -25.28 -12.46
N TYR A 452 13.22 -26.00 -13.49
CA TYR A 452 12.95 -25.43 -14.81
C TYR A 452 11.52 -25.75 -15.24
N SER A 453 10.67 -24.73 -15.31
CA SER A 453 9.27 -24.88 -15.69
C SER A 453 9.10 -24.61 -17.18
N ILE A 454 8.51 -25.55 -17.92
CA ILE A 454 8.23 -25.39 -19.36
C ILE A 454 6.75 -25.29 -19.67
N GLU A 455 6.46 -24.42 -20.64
CA GLU A 455 5.14 -24.15 -21.17
C GLU A 455 4.75 -25.30 -22.12
N GLN A 456 3.70 -26.05 -21.79
CA GLN A 456 3.38 -27.31 -22.49
C GLN A 456 3.00 -27.11 -23.97
N SER A 457 2.52 -25.92 -24.32
CA SER A 457 2.08 -25.55 -25.66
C SER A 457 3.26 -25.33 -26.63
N ASN A 458 4.22 -24.47 -26.27
CA ASN A 458 5.36 -24.07 -27.11
C ASN A 458 6.70 -24.74 -26.73
N GLN A 459 6.76 -25.46 -25.61
CA GLN A 459 7.94 -26.18 -25.10
C GLN A 459 9.11 -25.26 -24.67
N PHE A 460 8.80 -23.99 -24.35
CA PHE A 460 9.78 -23.00 -23.89
C PHE A 460 9.87 -22.97 -22.36
N VAL A 461 11.06 -22.72 -21.81
CA VAL A 461 11.25 -22.50 -20.36
C VAL A 461 10.75 -21.09 -20.01
N TYR A 462 9.68 -21.00 -19.23
CA TYR A 462 9.08 -19.71 -18.86
C TYR A 462 9.48 -19.24 -17.45
N ALA A 463 9.93 -20.16 -16.60
CA ALA A 463 10.41 -19.86 -15.25
C ALA A 463 11.57 -20.79 -14.88
N VAL A 464 12.56 -20.22 -14.19
CA VAL A 464 13.68 -20.94 -13.58
C VAL A 464 13.74 -20.51 -12.12
N THR A 465 13.67 -21.48 -11.20
CA THR A 465 13.45 -21.24 -9.77
C THR A 465 14.62 -21.79 -8.96
N ARG A 466 15.19 -21.00 -8.04
CA ARG A 466 16.34 -21.34 -7.21
C ARG A 466 15.92 -21.76 -5.79
N GLY A 467 15.28 -22.92 -5.67
CA GLY A 467 14.88 -23.48 -4.37
C GLY A 467 14.03 -22.49 -3.56
N GLU A 468 14.47 -22.17 -2.33
CA GLU A 468 13.77 -21.23 -1.44
C GLU A 468 13.85 -19.75 -1.89
N TYR A 469 14.84 -19.39 -2.72
CA TYR A 469 15.03 -18.03 -3.24
C TYR A 469 14.04 -17.63 -4.35
N GLY A 470 13.18 -18.53 -4.80
CA GLY A 470 12.18 -18.24 -5.84
C GLY A 470 12.78 -18.05 -7.24
N ASP A 471 12.09 -17.32 -8.10
CA ASP A 471 12.42 -17.23 -9.53
C ASP A 471 13.63 -16.33 -9.81
N VAL A 472 14.42 -16.71 -10.81
CA VAL A 472 15.60 -15.99 -11.28
C VAL A 472 15.45 -15.49 -12.70
N LYS A 473 16.11 -14.37 -13.01
CA LYS A 473 16.18 -13.81 -14.35
C LYS A 473 17.02 -14.72 -15.25
N HIS A 474 16.41 -15.19 -16.33
CA HIS A 474 16.99 -16.21 -17.20
C HIS A 474 16.71 -15.92 -18.68
N GLU A 475 17.54 -16.48 -19.55
CA GLU A 475 17.32 -16.60 -20.99
C GLU A 475 17.45 -18.09 -21.34
N ALA A 476 16.59 -18.64 -22.20
CA ALA A 476 16.55 -20.08 -22.44
C ALA A 476 16.55 -20.43 -23.93
N TYR A 477 17.37 -21.41 -24.31
CA TYR A 477 17.60 -21.81 -25.70
C TYR A 477 17.51 -23.33 -25.86
N ARG A 478 16.66 -23.79 -26.77
CA ARG A 478 16.50 -25.22 -27.05
C ARG A 478 17.62 -25.73 -27.96
N VAL A 479 18.31 -26.77 -27.53
CA VAL A 479 19.35 -27.45 -28.31
C VAL A 479 18.72 -28.17 -29.51
N GLY A 480 19.33 -28.01 -30.69
CA GLY A 480 18.88 -28.66 -31.94
C GLY A 480 17.73 -27.96 -32.67
N GLU A 481 17.14 -26.90 -32.12
CA GLU A 481 16.11 -26.10 -32.81
C GLU A 481 16.75 -25.01 -33.69
N GLU A 482 17.59 -25.43 -34.65
CA GLU A 482 18.20 -24.55 -35.66
C GLU A 482 17.14 -23.99 -36.63
N ALA A 483 16.50 -22.88 -36.25
CA ALA A 483 15.58 -22.08 -37.08
C ALA A 483 14.40 -22.84 -37.72
N GLY A 484 14.02 -24.00 -37.19
CA GLY A 484 13.10 -24.94 -37.82
C GLY A 484 11.69 -24.42 -38.13
N ASN A 485 11.25 -23.33 -37.48
CA ASN A 485 9.94 -22.69 -37.67
C ASN A 485 10.04 -21.15 -37.85
N ALA A 486 11.04 -20.67 -38.60
CA ALA A 486 11.29 -19.23 -38.79
C ALA A 486 10.11 -18.42 -39.38
N GLN A 487 9.09 -19.06 -39.99
CA GLN A 487 7.95 -18.35 -40.60
C GLN A 487 6.95 -17.74 -39.61
N ASP A 488 6.88 -18.25 -38.37
CA ASP A 488 5.93 -17.76 -37.35
C ASP A 488 6.54 -16.74 -36.38
N ARG A 489 7.84 -16.44 -36.50
CA ARG A 489 8.58 -15.54 -35.60
C ARG A 489 8.81 -14.19 -36.27
N ASN A 490 8.77 -13.10 -35.50
CA ASN A 490 9.02 -11.74 -35.99
C ASN A 490 10.46 -11.32 -35.67
N ILE A 491 11.18 -10.80 -36.65
CA ILE A 491 12.55 -10.30 -36.49
C ILE A 491 12.52 -8.80 -36.23
N HIS A 492 13.28 -8.31 -35.25
CA HIS A 492 13.27 -6.89 -34.87
C HIS A 492 14.58 -6.22 -35.29
N PHE A 493 14.49 -5.18 -36.11
CA PHE A 493 15.61 -4.35 -36.52
C PHE A 493 15.59 -3.00 -35.82
N TYR A 494 16.75 -2.56 -35.34
CA TYR A 494 16.94 -1.25 -34.73
C TYR A 494 17.83 -0.42 -35.65
N THR A 495 17.30 0.70 -36.14
CA THR A 495 17.89 1.46 -37.24
C THR A 495 17.99 2.96 -36.95
N ASN A 496 18.96 3.61 -37.58
CA ASN A 496 19.16 5.06 -37.55
C ASN A 496 19.55 5.57 -38.95
N GLU A 497 19.11 6.77 -39.30
CA GLU A 497 19.57 7.48 -40.50
C GLU A 497 20.82 8.29 -40.14
N ILE A 498 21.98 7.91 -40.68
CA ILE A 498 23.24 8.65 -40.43
C ILE A 498 23.39 9.82 -41.40
N ALA A 499 22.93 9.66 -42.62
CA ALA A 499 22.93 10.66 -43.68
C ALA A 499 21.79 10.34 -44.68
N SER A 500 21.47 11.28 -45.56
CA SER A 500 20.33 11.22 -46.51
C SER A 500 20.35 10.06 -47.53
N ASN A 501 21.30 9.15 -47.43
CA ASN A 501 21.45 7.94 -48.23
C ASN A 501 22.06 6.74 -47.45
N ILE A 502 22.23 6.85 -46.12
CA ILE A 502 22.92 5.84 -45.29
C ILE A 502 22.05 5.40 -44.12
N LEU A 503 21.55 4.16 -44.22
CA LEU A 503 20.91 3.44 -43.13
C LEU A 503 22.00 2.73 -42.31
N ASN A 504 21.92 2.90 -40.99
CA ASN A 504 22.69 2.15 -40.02
C ASN A 504 21.77 1.15 -39.32
N ILE A 505 21.99 -0.13 -39.53
CA ILE A 505 21.33 -1.21 -38.76
C ILE A 505 22.28 -1.52 -37.60
N PHE A 506 21.96 -0.99 -36.43
CA PHE A 506 22.86 -1.05 -35.26
C PHE A 506 22.55 -2.20 -34.31
N HIS A 507 21.37 -2.82 -34.42
CA HIS A 507 21.03 -4.03 -33.68
C HIS A 507 19.96 -4.84 -34.42
N ILE A 508 20.00 -6.17 -34.29
CA ILE A 508 19.03 -7.10 -34.87
C ILE A 508 18.72 -8.18 -33.83
N HIS A 509 17.43 -8.40 -33.52
CA HIS A 509 17.00 -9.58 -32.76
C HIS A 509 16.65 -10.70 -33.72
N LEU A 510 17.41 -11.79 -33.61
CA LEU A 510 17.27 -12.99 -34.41
C LEU A 510 17.15 -14.18 -33.48
N ASP A 511 16.29 -15.10 -33.88
CA ASP A 511 16.03 -16.36 -33.18
C ASP A 511 16.67 -17.50 -34.00
N ASP A 512 17.99 -17.37 -34.18
CA ASP A 512 18.87 -18.36 -34.83
C ASP A 512 19.91 -18.81 -33.79
N SER A 513 19.92 -20.11 -33.50
CA SER A 513 20.81 -20.74 -32.52
C SER A 513 22.17 -21.16 -33.11
N SER A 514 22.44 -20.84 -34.37
CA SER A 514 23.69 -21.17 -35.06
C SER A 514 24.89 -20.43 -34.45
N GLU A 515 26.04 -21.11 -34.32
CA GLU A 515 27.28 -20.49 -33.80
C GLU A 515 27.78 -19.32 -34.64
N GLN A 516 27.43 -19.31 -35.93
CA GLN A 516 27.69 -18.22 -36.86
C GLN A 516 26.44 -17.93 -37.66
N VAL A 517 26.04 -16.67 -37.72
CA VAL A 517 24.91 -16.18 -38.52
C VAL A 517 25.44 -15.16 -39.52
N THR A 518 25.16 -15.38 -40.80
CA THR A 518 25.72 -14.60 -41.93
C THR A 518 24.64 -13.76 -42.62
N PHE A 519 25.01 -12.52 -42.96
CA PHE A 519 24.09 -11.50 -43.50
C PHE A 519 24.59 -10.89 -44.80
N GLU A 520 23.65 -10.46 -45.65
CA GLU A 520 23.93 -9.67 -46.86
C GLU A 520 22.90 -8.52 -47.01
N THR A 521 23.34 -7.39 -47.58
CA THR A 521 22.56 -6.15 -47.85
C THR A 521 23.33 -5.37 -48.91
N GLN A 522 22.88 -5.01 -50.12
CA GLN A 522 21.61 -5.04 -50.89
C GLN A 522 20.57 -3.91 -50.70
N TYR A 523 20.66 -2.91 -51.59
CA TYR A 523 19.74 -1.77 -51.78
C TYR A 523 18.90 -2.11 -53.01
N LEU A 524 17.58 -1.96 -52.92
CA LEU A 524 16.69 -2.11 -54.06
C LEU A 524 16.68 -0.81 -54.87
N GLN A 525 16.91 -0.92 -56.17
CA GLN A 525 16.60 0.15 -57.13
C GLN A 525 15.09 0.43 -57.15
N GLU A 526 14.67 1.58 -57.67
CA GLU A 526 13.25 1.98 -57.66
C GLU A 526 12.32 0.94 -58.32
N ASN A 527 12.79 0.28 -59.36
CA ASN A 527 12.09 -0.78 -60.11
C ASN A 527 12.24 -2.19 -59.52
N GLN A 528 13.08 -2.40 -58.49
CA GLN A 528 13.31 -3.71 -57.87
C GLN A 528 12.39 -3.97 -56.67
N SER A 529 12.09 -5.25 -56.46
CA SER A 529 11.20 -5.81 -55.45
C SER A 529 11.92 -6.89 -54.61
N THR A 530 11.26 -7.43 -53.59
CA THR A 530 11.84 -8.54 -52.80
C THR A 530 11.92 -9.85 -53.58
N GLN A 531 11.04 -10.04 -54.57
CA GLN A 531 10.97 -11.25 -55.40
C GLN A 531 12.21 -11.41 -56.29
N ASP A 532 12.83 -10.32 -56.74
CA ASP A 532 14.01 -10.31 -57.61
C ASP A 532 15.27 -10.90 -56.94
N PHE A 533 15.22 -11.18 -55.63
CA PHE A 533 16.34 -11.64 -54.81
C PHE A 533 16.08 -12.98 -54.09
N ILE A 534 14.97 -13.67 -54.38
CA ILE A 534 14.63 -14.96 -53.76
C ILE A 534 15.61 -16.08 -54.15
N GLU A 535 16.18 -16.02 -55.35
CA GLU A 535 17.16 -17.02 -55.81
C GLU A 535 18.59 -16.62 -55.38
N PHE A 536 18.94 -16.88 -54.11
CA PHE A 536 20.33 -16.77 -53.59
C PHE A 536 20.92 -18.10 -53.10
N SER A 537 20.44 -19.20 -53.68
CA SER A 537 20.75 -20.56 -53.26
C SER A 537 22.19 -20.97 -53.51
N GLY A 538 22.80 -21.61 -52.50
CA GLY A 538 24.20 -22.02 -52.51
C GLY A 538 25.19 -20.93 -52.10
N SER A 539 24.72 -19.76 -51.61
CA SER A 539 25.57 -18.81 -50.90
C SER A 539 25.84 -19.25 -49.45
N ASN A 540 26.90 -18.71 -48.84
CA ASN A 540 27.17 -18.87 -47.40
C ASN A 540 26.36 -17.89 -46.52
N VAL A 541 25.28 -17.29 -47.05
CA VAL A 541 24.48 -16.24 -46.40
C VAL A 541 23.16 -16.83 -45.92
N ASN A 542 22.91 -16.77 -44.61
CA ASN A 542 21.64 -17.22 -44.03
C ASN A 542 20.53 -16.19 -44.25
N TYR A 543 20.84 -14.89 -44.13
CA TYR A 543 19.86 -13.79 -44.15
C TYR A 543 20.22 -12.69 -45.15
N LYS A 544 19.27 -12.32 -46.02
CA LYS A 544 19.40 -11.20 -46.96
C LYS A 544 18.43 -10.08 -46.61
N ILE A 545 18.97 -8.96 -46.11
CA ILE A 545 18.22 -7.77 -45.72
C ILE A 545 18.13 -6.87 -46.96
N LEU A 546 16.91 -6.52 -47.37
CA LEU A 546 16.66 -5.71 -48.57
C LEU A 546 16.22 -4.32 -48.15
N VAL A 547 17.01 -3.30 -48.47
CA VAL A 547 16.76 -1.91 -48.04
C VAL A 547 16.27 -1.07 -49.23
N LYS A 548 15.26 -0.21 -49.02
CA LYS A 548 14.73 0.73 -50.03
C LYS A 548 14.26 2.01 -49.37
N ASN A 549 14.59 3.18 -49.93
CA ASN A 549 14.20 4.49 -49.39
C ASN A 549 14.51 4.65 -47.89
N GLN A 550 15.74 4.30 -47.51
CA GLN A 550 16.24 4.24 -46.13
C GLN A 550 15.50 3.28 -45.19
N ARG A 551 14.53 2.48 -45.64
CA ARG A 551 13.77 1.51 -44.83
C ARG A 551 14.13 0.08 -45.19
N ILE A 552 13.96 -0.85 -44.25
CA ILE A 552 13.99 -2.27 -44.56
C ILE A 552 12.69 -2.59 -45.29
N HIS A 553 12.81 -3.16 -46.49
CA HIS A 553 11.71 -3.45 -47.40
C HIS A 553 11.38 -4.94 -47.45
N GLY A 554 12.36 -5.79 -47.16
CA GLY A 554 12.20 -7.24 -47.06
C GLY A 554 13.34 -7.86 -46.27
N LEU A 555 13.07 -9.04 -45.72
CA LEU A 555 14.08 -9.93 -45.16
C LEU A 555 13.87 -11.31 -45.76
N LEU A 556 14.87 -11.85 -46.44
CA LEU A 556 14.85 -13.21 -46.95
C LEU A 556 15.75 -14.10 -46.10
N TYR A 557 15.34 -15.34 -45.88
CA TYR A 557 16.10 -16.36 -45.16
C TYR A 557 16.24 -17.63 -45.99
N GLN A 558 17.41 -18.26 -45.93
CA GLN A 558 17.68 -19.53 -46.56
C GLN A 558 18.52 -20.44 -45.64
N LYS A 559 18.10 -21.72 -45.54
CA LYS A 559 18.87 -22.78 -44.88
C LYS A 559 19.36 -23.80 -45.90
N GLY A 560 20.66 -23.81 -46.18
CA GLY A 560 21.29 -24.76 -47.10
C GLY A 560 20.62 -24.79 -48.48
N SER A 561 20.12 -25.95 -48.90
CA SER A 561 19.46 -26.14 -50.20
C SER A 561 17.95 -25.88 -50.21
N GLU A 562 17.34 -25.43 -49.10
CA GLU A 562 15.93 -25.03 -49.10
C GLU A 562 15.70 -23.76 -49.95
N PRO A 563 14.54 -23.60 -50.60
CA PRO A 563 14.20 -22.34 -51.26
C PRO A 563 14.12 -21.21 -50.22
N ALA A 564 14.62 -20.02 -50.58
CA ALA A 564 14.55 -18.88 -49.70
C ALA A 564 13.09 -18.46 -49.42
N LYS A 565 12.86 -17.96 -48.21
CA LYS A 565 11.53 -17.55 -47.71
C LYS A 565 11.61 -16.11 -47.21
N GLU A 566 10.60 -15.32 -47.51
CA GLU A 566 10.46 -13.97 -46.94
C GLU A 566 9.96 -14.08 -45.50
N LEU A 567 10.65 -13.38 -44.58
CA LEU A 567 10.37 -13.38 -43.15
C LEU A 567 9.65 -12.10 -42.74
N ARG A 568 8.81 -12.20 -41.71
CA ARG A 568 8.16 -11.04 -41.08
C ARG A 568 9.15 -10.33 -40.16
N PHE A 569 9.15 -9.00 -40.22
CA PHE A 569 10.01 -8.18 -39.39
C PHE A 569 9.32 -6.89 -38.96
N TYR A 570 9.88 -6.26 -37.93
CA TYR A 570 9.54 -4.93 -37.46
C TYR A 570 10.81 -4.06 -37.47
N GLU A 571 10.69 -2.84 -38.00
CA GLU A 571 11.75 -1.83 -38.01
C GLU A 571 11.46 -0.76 -36.95
N TYR A 572 12.38 -0.56 -36.01
CA TYR A 572 12.33 0.49 -35.00
C TYR A 572 13.40 1.53 -35.30
N ARG A 573 12.99 2.80 -35.43
CA ARG A 573 13.87 3.92 -35.72
C ARG A 573 14.20 4.71 -34.48
N PHE A 574 15.48 4.94 -34.25
CA PHE A 574 15.98 5.78 -33.17
C PHE A 574 16.87 6.87 -33.78
N ASN A 575 16.75 8.08 -33.26
CA ASN A 575 17.64 9.19 -33.59
C ASN A 575 18.36 9.64 -32.30
N LYS A 576 19.52 10.28 -32.45
CA LYS A 576 20.15 10.97 -31.32
C LYS A 576 19.20 12.04 -30.77
N GLY A 577 19.06 12.09 -29.45
CA GLY A 577 18.16 13.00 -28.73
C GLY A 577 16.72 12.50 -28.58
N THR A 578 16.34 11.37 -29.17
CA THR A 578 15.02 10.75 -28.93
C THR A 578 14.88 10.37 -27.46
N PHE A 579 13.74 10.73 -26.86
CA PHE A 579 13.34 10.25 -25.53
C PHE A 579 12.47 9.01 -25.67
N ALA A 580 12.71 8.02 -24.82
CA ALA A 580 11.86 6.84 -24.66
C ALA A 580 11.37 6.77 -23.21
N ASN A 581 10.06 6.61 -23.02
CA ASN A 581 9.57 6.09 -21.74
C ASN A 581 9.95 4.62 -21.68
N VAL A 582 10.73 4.25 -20.68
CA VAL A 582 10.97 2.85 -20.35
C VAL A 582 9.86 2.46 -19.39
N ASP A 583 8.76 1.99 -19.97
CA ASP A 583 7.67 1.36 -19.23
C ASP A 583 8.23 0.25 -18.34
N TYR A 584 7.50 -0.06 -17.26
CA TYR A 584 7.69 -1.25 -16.44
C TYR A 584 7.61 -2.53 -17.29
N SER A 585 8.75 -2.88 -17.87
CA SER A 585 9.04 -4.17 -18.45
C SER A 585 10.01 -4.90 -17.52
N ASN A 586 9.99 -6.23 -17.56
CA ASN A 586 10.68 -7.18 -16.67
C ASN A 586 12.23 -7.11 -16.68
N LYS A 587 12.81 -5.99 -17.11
CA LYS A 587 14.25 -5.73 -17.13
C LYS A 587 14.70 -4.72 -16.06
N LEU A 588 13.78 -3.89 -15.54
CA LEU A 588 14.04 -2.83 -14.55
C LEU A 588 13.22 -2.99 -13.26
N GLU A 589 12.98 -4.25 -12.86
CA GLU A 589 12.09 -4.68 -11.77
C GLU A 589 12.42 -4.07 -10.38
N TYR A 590 13.60 -3.45 -10.22
CA TYR A 590 14.09 -2.84 -8.96
C TYR A 590 13.93 -1.30 -8.92
N SER A 591 12.84 -0.78 -9.50
CA SER A 591 12.43 0.61 -9.36
C SER A 591 10.90 0.76 -9.35
N PRO A 592 10.33 1.53 -8.40
CA PRO A 592 8.92 1.92 -8.43
C PRO A 592 8.66 3.14 -9.35
N GLU A 593 9.66 3.64 -10.07
CA GLU A 593 9.62 4.91 -10.81
C GLU A 593 9.68 4.70 -12.32
N ASN A 594 8.83 5.43 -13.05
CA ASN A 594 8.85 5.49 -14.51
C ASN A 594 10.15 6.14 -15.00
N LEU A 595 10.77 5.52 -15.99
CA LEU A 595 12.11 5.89 -16.43
C LEU A 595 12.08 6.58 -17.78
N ILE A 596 12.52 7.84 -17.84
CA ILE A 596 12.72 8.53 -19.11
C ILE A 596 14.20 8.46 -19.49
N ALA A 597 14.48 7.73 -20.57
CA ALA A 597 15.81 7.59 -21.13
C ALA A 597 15.97 8.45 -22.39
N GLN A 598 17.09 9.17 -22.50
CA GLN A 598 17.47 9.85 -23.75
C GLN A 598 18.52 9.05 -24.53
N VAL A 599 18.34 8.95 -25.85
CA VAL A 599 19.34 8.37 -26.77
C VAL A 599 20.49 9.37 -26.98
N VAL A 600 21.55 9.25 -26.18
CA VAL A 600 22.73 10.15 -26.24
C VAL A 600 23.61 9.86 -27.47
N GLU A 601 23.73 8.60 -27.85
CA GLU A 601 24.54 8.13 -28.97
C GLU A 601 23.93 6.84 -29.55
N ILE A 602 24.10 6.63 -30.86
CA ILE A 602 23.69 5.40 -31.54
C ILE A 602 24.96 4.78 -32.14
N PRO A 603 25.31 3.53 -31.79
CA PRO A 603 26.53 2.92 -32.27
C PRO A 603 26.46 2.67 -33.78
N ILE A 604 27.62 2.64 -34.42
CA ILE A 604 27.77 2.27 -35.83
C ILE A 604 27.77 0.75 -35.93
N GLY A 605 26.76 0.18 -36.60
CA GLY A 605 26.65 -1.23 -36.93
C GLY A 605 26.82 -1.46 -38.44
N ILE A 606 25.91 -2.21 -39.03
CA ILE A 606 25.91 -2.47 -40.47
C ILE A 606 25.52 -1.17 -41.19
N LEU A 607 26.53 -0.48 -41.73
CA LEU A 607 26.38 0.69 -42.57
C LEU A 607 26.09 0.29 -44.00
N PHE A 608 25.16 1.02 -44.63
CA PHE A 608 24.79 0.71 -45.99
C PHE A 608 24.61 1.94 -46.88
N ASN A 609 25.33 1.98 -48.00
CA ASN A 609 25.39 3.09 -48.96
C ASN A 609 25.23 2.59 -50.41
N TYR A 610 24.59 3.40 -51.25
CA TYR A 610 24.43 3.16 -52.69
C TYR A 610 25.76 3.17 -53.47
N ASN A 611 26.80 3.84 -52.95
CA ASN A 611 28.08 3.98 -53.64
C ASN A 611 29.04 2.82 -53.35
N THR A 612 29.46 2.14 -54.42
CA THR A 612 30.23 0.90 -54.42
C THR A 612 31.67 1.02 -53.87
N THR A 613 31.84 0.71 -52.58
CA THR A 613 33.06 0.07 -52.06
C THR A 613 32.70 -0.75 -50.82
N PRO A 614 33.12 -2.02 -50.69
CA PRO A 614 33.03 -2.71 -49.40
C PRO A 614 33.96 -1.99 -48.42
N MET A 615 33.42 -1.55 -47.28
CA MET A 615 34.25 -1.26 -46.11
C MET A 615 34.35 -2.55 -45.30
N ASP A 616 35.57 -3.07 -45.15
CA ASP A 616 35.85 -4.09 -44.14
C ASP A 616 35.57 -3.49 -42.76
N PHE A 617 34.59 -4.04 -42.03
CA PHE A 617 34.30 -3.64 -40.66
C PHE A 617 34.91 -4.63 -39.67
N VAL A 618 35.78 -4.09 -38.82
CA VAL A 618 36.25 -4.75 -37.61
C VAL A 618 35.10 -4.78 -36.60
N HIS A 619 34.76 -5.98 -36.09
CA HIS A 619 33.89 -6.09 -34.92
C HIS A 619 34.51 -5.30 -33.75
N GLN A 620 33.83 -4.24 -33.31
CA GLN A 620 33.96 -3.69 -31.97
C GLN A 620 32.60 -3.83 -31.28
N ASP A 621 32.61 -4.22 -30.00
CA ASP A 621 31.42 -4.49 -29.21
C ASP A 621 30.55 -3.24 -29.05
N ALA A 622 29.52 -3.15 -29.89
CA ALA A 622 28.61 -2.02 -30.00
C ALA A 622 27.49 -2.10 -28.95
N CYS A 623 27.82 -1.91 -27.67
CA CYS A 623 26.79 -1.65 -26.65
C CYS A 623 26.07 -0.32 -26.96
N ILE A 624 24.73 -0.34 -26.91
CA ILE A 624 23.94 0.89 -26.85
C ILE A 624 24.24 1.57 -25.51
N LYS A 625 25.01 2.66 -25.52
CA LYS A 625 25.17 3.54 -24.36
C LYS A 625 23.90 4.38 -24.16
N VAL A 626 22.91 3.80 -23.51
CA VAL A 626 21.81 4.57 -22.89
C VAL A 626 22.39 5.28 -21.68
N LEU A 627 22.81 6.54 -21.86
CA LEU A 627 23.64 7.24 -20.87
C LEU A 627 23.26 8.70 -20.61
N GLU A 628 21.96 8.98 -20.59
CA GLU A 628 21.45 9.91 -19.57
C GLU A 628 20.07 9.43 -19.12
N VAL A 629 20.04 8.86 -17.91
CA VAL A 629 18.81 8.40 -17.25
C VAL A 629 18.39 9.50 -16.29
N MET A 630 17.43 10.31 -16.71
CA MET A 630 16.81 11.31 -15.85
C MET A 630 15.72 10.63 -15.04
N TRP A 631 16.08 10.21 -13.83
CA TRP A 631 15.12 9.85 -12.78
C TRP A 631 14.42 11.14 -12.31
N MET A 632 13.08 11.17 -12.31
CA MET A 632 12.24 12.31 -11.88
C MET A 632 11.38 11.94 -10.68
#